data_AF-A0A8J2KG52-F1
#
_entry.id   AF-A0A8J2KG52-F1
#
_cell.length_a   1.000
_cell.length_b   1.000
_cell.length_c   1.000
_cell.angle_alpha   90.00
_cell.angle_beta   90.00
_cell.angle_gamma   90.00
#
_symmetry.space_group_name_H-M   'P 1'
#
loop_
_entity.id
_entity.type
_entity.pdbx_description
1 polymer ?
#
loop_
_entity_poly.entity_id
_entity_poly.type
_entity_poly.pdbx_seq_one_letter_code
_entity_poly.pdbx_strand_id
1 'polypeptide(L)'
;EKLCRCSRSGCNLPAELYRIVFDEYYAMNSPQQYRFLADHIDITEPVRRDVKENSRRLFTYKYWIKIRGVRHQVCERIFLATLGMKDSSLRKTKLKLQQGVTNFDDARLHAFYNAEMILKQFPTCKLSTYRHIFRSEFDLKFGNPVSDSCGYCDDWYASIARETNASKKAKLRQEHADHLLIAENARKSHQQDKNDPESRVFSITTDMEKVISLNFESNRVFKSLSDYI
;
A
#
# COMPACT_ATOMS: atom_id res chain seq x y z
N GLU A 1 22.41 18.11 14.72
CA GLU A 1 22.58 17.19 15.87
C GLU A 1 21.85 15.88 15.62
N LYS A 2 22.32 14.76 16.20
CA LYS A 2 21.64 13.45 16.05
C LYS A 2 20.31 13.47 16.80
N LEU A 3 19.20 13.31 16.08
CA LEU A 3 17.84 13.29 16.64
C LEU A 3 17.58 12.06 17.53
N CYS A 4 18.42 11.01 17.47
CA CYS A 4 18.31 9.83 18.30
C CYS A 4 19.64 9.14 18.61
N ARG A 5 19.71 8.47 19.78
CA ARG A 5 20.86 7.64 20.24
C ARG A 5 20.69 6.15 19.92
N CYS A 6 19.80 5.87 18.99
CA CYS A 6 19.36 4.54 18.58
C CYS A 6 20.43 3.88 17.68
N SER A 7 20.65 2.58 17.83
CA SER A 7 21.60 1.80 17.00
C SER A 7 21.07 1.47 15.60
N ARG A 8 19.79 1.76 15.30
CA ARG A 8 19.21 1.49 13.98
C ARG A 8 19.79 2.47 12.96
N SER A 9 20.20 1.95 11.82
CA SER A 9 20.80 2.73 10.72
C SER A 9 19.89 3.87 10.26
N GLY A 10 18.58 3.64 10.19
CA GLY A 10 17.61 4.66 9.79
C GLY A 10 17.43 5.81 10.79
N CYS A 11 17.76 5.63 12.08
CA CYS A 11 17.64 6.70 13.10
C CYS A 11 18.71 7.79 12.95
N ASN A 12 19.80 7.49 12.24
CA ASN A 12 20.98 8.35 12.14
C ASN A 12 21.14 8.96 10.74
N LEU A 13 20.07 8.98 9.94
CA LEU A 13 20.08 9.60 8.63
C LEU A 13 20.18 11.13 8.71
N PRO A 14 20.74 11.79 7.67
CA PRO A 14 20.78 13.25 7.57
C PRO A 14 19.40 13.90 7.66
N ALA A 15 19.34 15.09 8.27
CA ALA A 15 18.09 15.82 8.49
C ALA A 15 17.33 16.12 7.19
N GLU A 16 18.05 16.38 6.11
CA GLU A 16 17.49 16.66 4.78
C GLU A 16 16.61 15.53 4.26
N LEU A 17 16.98 14.27 4.53
CA LEU A 17 16.23 13.12 4.05
C LEU A 17 14.88 12.99 4.77
N TYR A 18 14.82 13.35 6.06
CA TYR A 18 13.54 13.38 6.78
C TYR A 18 12.62 14.47 6.26
N ARG A 19 13.18 15.59 5.77
CA ARG A 19 12.38 16.69 5.23
C ARG A 19 11.67 16.29 3.94
N ILE A 20 12.34 15.54 3.06
CA ILE A 20 11.72 14.98 1.85
C ILE A 20 10.51 14.12 2.22
N VAL A 21 10.67 13.22 3.19
CA VAL A 21 9.58 12.34 3.65
C VAL A 21 8.43 13.14 4.27
N PHE A 22 8.74 14.19 5.03
CA PHE A 22 7.74 15.09 5.58
C PHE A 22 6.94 15.79 4.48
N ASP A 23 7.62 16.39 3.50
CA ASP A 23 7.00 17.12 2.40
C ASP A 23 6.11 16.19 1.56
N GLU A 24 6.59 14.98 1.24
CA GLU A 24 5.80 13.94 0.56
C GLU A 24 4.55 13.57 1.37
N TYR A 25 4.69 13.41 2.69
CA TYR A 25 3.57 13.05 3.57
C TYR A 25 2.48 14.12 3.61
N TYR A 26 2.86 15.39 3.74
CA TYR A 26 1.90 16.49 3.85
C TYR A 26 1.34 16.95 2.49
N ALA A 27 1.97 16.60 1.37
CA ALA A 27 1.40 16.78 0.04
C ALA A 27 0.21 15.84 -0.24
N MET A 28 0.12 14.71 0.48
CA MET A 28 -0.96 13.73 0.33
C MET A 28 -2.25 14.14 1.06
N ASN A 29 -3.39 13.69 0.54
CA ASN A 29 -4.68 13.85 1.23
C ASN A 29 -4.85 12.87 2.41
N SER A 30 -5.84 13.09 3.27
CA SER A 30 -6.02 12.28 4.50
C SER A 30 -6.13 10.75 4.26
N PRO A 31 -6.83 10.25 3.22
CA PRO A 31 -6.79 8.83 2.86
C PRO A 31 -5.40 8.32 2.47
N GLN A 32 -4.68 9.06 1.62
CA GLN A 32 -3.34 8.71 1.17
C GLN A 32 -2.32 8.74 2.32
N GLN A 33 -2.43 9.71 3.23
CA GLN A 33 -1.62 9.78 4.45
C GLN A 33 -1.80 8.55 5.33
N TYR A 34 -3.03 8.08 5.51
CA TYR A 34 -3.27 6.84 6.26
C TYR A 34 -2.62 5.62 5.58
N ARG A 35 -2.73 5.53 4.25
CA ARG A 35 -2.10 4.46 3.47
C ARG A 35 -0.58 4.50 3.58
N PHE A 36 0.00 5.70 3.52
CA PHE A 36 1.41 5.89 3.77
C PHE A 36 1.80 5.35 5.15
N LEU A 37 1.04 5.68 6.21
CA LEU A 37 1.32 5.14 7.54
C LEU A 37 1.21 3.62 7.60
N ALA A 38 0.20 3.03 6.96
CA ALA A 38 0.01 1.59 6.90
C ALA A 38 1.19 0.88 6.24
N ASP A 39 1.66 1.39 5.09
CA ASP A 39 2.79 0.82 4.34
C ASP A 39 4.15 0.97 5.05
N HIS A 40 4.22 1.86 6.04
CA HIS A 40 5.43 2.17 6.79
C HIS A 40 5.43 1.60 8.22
N ILE A 41 4.37 0.87 8.61
CA ILE A 41 4.24 0.22 9.91
C ILE A 41 4.01 -1.28 9.70
N ASP A 42 4.98 -2.10 10.08
CA ASP A 42 4.80 -3.55 10.10
C ASP A 42 4.32 -3.99 11.49
N ILE A 43 3.27 -4.80 11.54
CA ILE A 43 2.82 -5.46 12.76
C ILE A 43 3.39 -6.88 12.76
N THR A 44 4.09 -7.23 13.82
CA THR A 44 4.66 -8.56 14.02
C THR A 44 4.20 -9.12 15.35
N GLU A 45 3.85 -10.41 15.38
CA GLU A 45 3.71 -11.13 16.63
C GLU A 45 5.08 -11.28 17.31
N PRO A 46 5.13 -11.28 18.65
CA PRO A 46 6.39 -11.47 19.37
C PRO A 46 6.98 -12.87 19.07
N VAL A 47 8.19 -12.88 18.50
CA VAL A 47 8.91 -14.07 17.97
C VAL A 47 9.20 -15.13 19.03
N ARG A 48 9.23 -14.78 20.33
CA ARG A 48 9.40 -15.72 21.45
C ARG A 48 8.44 -15.35 22.58
N ARG A 49 7.73 -16.33 23.11
CA ARG A 49 6.97 -16.23 24.37
C ARG A 49 7.73 -17.06 25.42
N ASP A 50 8.78 -16.50 25.99
CA ASP A 50 9.31 -17.05 27.25
C ASP A 50 8.18 -16.84 28.27
N VAL A 51 7.52 -17.94 28.64
CA VAL A 51 6.16 -18.02 29.21
C VAL A 51 5.78 -16.89 30.19
N LYS A 52 4.59 -16.31 30.00
CA LYS A 52 3.63 -15.91 31.05
C LYS A 52 2.28 -15.58 30.41
N GLU A 53 1.22 -16.26 30.84
CA GLU A 53 -0.19 -16.15 30.41
C GLU A 53 -0.80 -14.73 30.45
N ASN A 54 -0.05 -13.68 30.82
CA ASN A 54 -0.57 -12.32 31.05
C ASN A 54 0.29 -11.21 30.44
N SER A 55 1.06 -11.47 29.37
CA SER A 55 1.73 -10.39 28.66
C SER A 55 0.71 -9.48 27.97
N ARG A 56 0.54 -8.25 28.48
CA ARG A 56 -0.30 -7.20 27.86
C ARG A 56 0.16 -6.82 26.44
N ARG A 57 1.39 -7.15 26.06
CA ARG A 57 1.95 -6.84 24.74
C ARG A 57 1.66 -7.98 23.77
N LEU A 58 0.56 -7.84 23.05
CA LEU A 58 0.14 -8.80 22.02
C LEU A 58 0.91 -8.60 20.70
N PHE A 59 1.35 -7.37 20.41
CA PHE A 59 1.95 -7.03 19.12
C PHE A 59 3.25 -6.23 19.27
N THR A 60 4.10 -6.34 18.26
CA THR A 60 5.31 -5.52 18.08
C THR A 60 5.21 -4.75 16.79
N TYR A 61 5.32 -3.42 16.89
CA TYR A 61 5.34 -2.51 15.75
C TYR A 61 6.77 -2.23 15.32
N LYS A 62 7.04 -2.33 14.02
CA LYS A 62 8.28 -1.89 13.39
C LYS A 62 7.97 -0.72 12.45
N TYR A 63 8.76 0.34 12.54
CA TYR A 63 8.56 1.56 11.76
C TYR A 63 9.64 1.67 10.69
N TRP A 64 9.22 2.08 9.51
CA TRP A 64 10.06 2.21 8.34
C TRP A 64 9.85 3.58 7.71
N ILE A 65 10.88 4.11 7.07
CA ILE A 65 10.78 5.25 6.16
C ILE A 65 11.37 4.85 4.82
N LYS A 66 10.70 5.19 3.71
CA LYS A 66 11.22 4.96 2.37
C LYS A 66 11.93 6.21 1.87
N ILE A 67 13.18 6.09 1.48
CA ILE A 67 13.95 7.17 0.85
C ILE A 67 14.51 6.61 -0.45
N ARG A 68 14.17 7.23 -1.58
CA ARG A 68 14.60 6.77 -2.92
C ARG A 68 14.32 5.28 -3.15
N GLY A 69 13.15 4.80 -2.70
CA GLY A 69 12.73 3.40 -2.82
C GLY A 69 13.30 2.43 -1.77
N VAL A 70 14.27 2.83 -0.95
CA VAL A 70 14.89 1.98 0.07
C VAL A 70 14.20 2.16 1.42
N ARG A 71 13.76 1.05 2.05
CA ARG A 71 13.18 1.07 3.41
C ARG A 71 14.29 1.11 4.46
N HIS A 72 14.26 2.13 5.32
CA HIS A 72 15.13 2.27 6.48
C HIS A 72 14.34 2.08 7.77
N GLN A 73 14.81 1.18 8.64
CA GLN A 73 14.16 0.97 9.93
C GLN A 73 14.47 2.11 10.89
N VAL A 74 13.43 2.69 11.49
CA VAL A 74 13.53 3.76 12.48
C VAL A 74 12.87 3.37 13.80
N CYS A 75 13.20 4.08 14.87
CA CYS A 75 12.45 3.98 16.10
C CYS A 75 11.16 4.83 16.01
N GLU A 76 10.21 4.52 16.88
CA GLU A 76 8.94 5.25 16.98
C GLU A 76 9.11 6.77 17.14
N ARG A 77 10.10 7.18 17.95
CA ARG A 77 10.39 8.59 18.20
C ARG A 77 10.83 9.34 16.95
N ILE A 78 11.73 8.73 16.16
CA ILE A 78 12.16 9.32 14.89
C ILE A 78 11.00 9.33 13.91
N PHE A 79 10.24 8.24 13.83
CA PHE A 79 9.07 8.18 12.95
C PHE A 79 8.06 9.31 13.22
N LEU A 80 7.71 9.52 14.49
CA LEU A 80 6.82 10.62 14.91
C LEU A 80 7.43 12.00 14.62
N ALA A 81 8.72 12.18 14.90
CA ALA A 81 9.42 13.44 14.64
C ALA A 81 9.50 13.76 13.14
N THR A 82 9.82 12.76 12.32
CA THR A 82 9.89 12.88 10.86
C THR A 82 8.55 13.28 10.26
N LEU A 83 7.44 12.77 10.80
CA LEU A 83 6.09 13.08 10.29
C LEU A 83 5.43 14.25 11.02
N GLY A 84 6.08 14.89 12.00
CA GLY A 84 5.47 15.95 12.80
C GLY A 84 4.22 15.52 13.60
N MET A 85 4.10 14.22 13.90
CA MET A 85 2.88 13.64 14.47
C MET A 85 2.95 13.53 16.00
N LYS A 86 1.79 13.66 16.64
CA LYS A 86 1.59 13.29 18.05
C LYS A 86 1.36 11.79 18.18
N ASP A 87 1.81 11.22 19.30
CA ASP A 87 1.64 9.80 19.64
C ASP A 87 0.16 9.33 19.56
N SER A 88 -0.78 10.21 19.92
CA SER A 88 -2.23 9.92 19.86
C SER A 88 -2.73 9.56 18.46
N SER A 89 -2.18 10.19 17.42
CA SER A 89 -2.50 9.91 16.01
C SER A 89 -1.96 8.56 15.58
N LEU A 90 -0.76 8.20 16.06
CA LEU A 90 -0.15 6.90 15.80
C LEU A 90 -0.91 5.76 16.51
N ARG A 91 -1.41 5.98 17.73
CA ARG A 91 -2.26 5.00 18.44
C ARG A 91 -3.52 4.63 17.67
N LYS A 92 -4.23 5.62 17.11
CA LYS A 92 -5.42 5.39 16.28
C LYS A 92 -5.09 4.55 15.05
N THR A 93 -3.94 4.84 14.43
CA THR A 93 -3.46 4.11 13.26
C THR A 93 -3.15 2.66 13.60
N LYS A 94 -2.41 2.41 14.69
CA LYS A 94 -2.11 1.08 15.22
C LYS A 94 -3.38 0.26 15.48
N LEU A 95 -4.37 0.86 16.15
CA LEU A 95 -5.64 0.19 16.45
C LEU A 95 -6.38 -0.26 15.17
N LYS A 96 -6.43 0.60 14.15
CA LYS A 96 -7.04 0.26 12.86
C LYS A 96 -6.28 -0.83 12.11
N LEU A 97 -4.94 -0.79 12.14
CA LEU A 97 -4.11 -1.82 11.53
C LEU A 97 -4.27 -3.18 12.23
N GLN A 98 -4.39 -3.20 13.56
CA GLN A 98 -4.70 -4.42 14.32
C GLN A 98 -6.05 -5.03 13.94
N GLN A 99 -7.04 -4.18 13.64
CA GLN A 99 -8.38 -4.60 13.21
C GLN A 99 -8.42 -5.02 11.73
N GLY A 100 -7.28 -5.02 11.02
CA GLY A 100 -7.22 -5.34 9.59
C GLY A 100 -7.95 -4.32 8.72
N VAL A 101 -8.20 -3.11 9.23
CA VAL A 101 -8.88 -2.04 8.49
C VAL A 101 -7.88 -1.39 7.56
N THR A 102 -7.70 -1.96 6.37
CA THR A 102 -7.13 -1.26 5.24
C THR A 102 -8.16 -0.22 4.81
N ASN A 103 -7.87 1.08 4.99
CA ASN A 103 -8.74 2.14 4.48
C ASN A 103 -8.81 2.02 2.96
N PHE A 104 -9.83 1.33 2.48
CA PHE A 104 -10.53 1.76 1.31
C PHE A 104 -11.53 2.77 1.82
N ASP A 105 -11.71 3.83 1.04
CA ASP A 105 -12.67 4.86 1.38
C ASP A 105 -14.06 4.24 1.24
N ASP A 106 -14.49 3.50 2.29
CA ASP A 106 -15.80 2.83 2.35
C ASP A 106 -16.90 3.82 2.00
N ALA A 107 -16.69 5.12 2.29
CA ALA A 107 -17.59 6.19 1.92
C ALA A 107 -17.60 6.45 0.40
N ARG A 108 -16.45 6.42 -0.29
CA ARG A 108 -16.42 6.45 -1.77
C ARG A 108 -17.06 5.23 -2.40
N LEU A 109 -16.75 4.02 -1.93
CA LEU A 109 -17.36 2.80 -2.46
C LEU A 109 -18.87 2.77 -2.22
N HIS A 110 -19.30 3.19 -1.03
CA HIS A 110 -20.70 3.40 -0.69
C HIS A 110 -21.36 4.46 -1.58
N ALA A 111 -20.65 5.55 -1.89
CA ALA A 111 -21.15 6.58 -2.81
C ALA A 111 -21.31 6.04 -4.23
N PHE A 112 -20.36 5.26 -4.74
CA PHE A 112 -20.49 4.59 -6.05
C PHE A 112 -21.65 3.60 -6.05
N TYR A 113 -21.76 2.75 -5.02
CA TYR A 113 -22.85 1.80 -4.87
C TYR A 113 -24.21 2.52 -4.87
N ASN A 114 -24.36 3.57 -4.07
CA ASN A 114 -25.62 4.32 -4.01
C ASN A 114 -25.94 5.01 -5.35
N ALA A 115 -24.93 5.57 -6.04
CA ALA A 115 -25.12 6.16 -7.36
C ALA A 115 -25.60 5.11 -8.38
N GLU A 116 -25.02 3.91 -8.36
CA GLU A 116 -25.44 2.80 -9.21
C GLU A 116 -26.85 2.31 -8.88
N MET A 117 -27.21 2.20 -7.60
CA MET A 117 -28.57 1.84 -7.18
C MET A 117 -29.59 2.86 -7.67
N ILE A 118 -29.28 4.16 -7.59
CA ILE A 118 -30.14 5.23 -8.13
C ILE A 118 -30.32 5.08 -9.64
N LEU A 119 -29.23 4.85 -10.39
CA LEU A 119 -29.30 4.64 -11.84
C LEU A 119 -30.15 3.43 -12.21
N LYS A 120 -30.09 2.37 -11.41
CA LYS A 120 -30.88 1.14 -11.59
C LYS A 120 -32.28 1.20 -10.96
N GLN A 121 -32.67 2.32 -10.35
CA GLN A 121 -33.95 2.52 -9.65
C GLN A 121 -34.17 1.58 -8.45
N PHE A 122 -33.10 1.21 -7.75
CA PHE A 122 -33.14 0.45 -6.49
C PHE A 122 -32.96 1.35 -5.26
N PRO A 123 -33.44 0.92 -4.07
CA PRO A 123 -33.23 1.65 -2.83
C PRO A 123 -31.75 1.71 -2.44
N THR A 124 -31.32 2.89 -1.99
CA THR A 124 -29.98 3.09 -1.43
C THR A 124 -29.91 2.60 0.01
N CYS A 125 -28.69 2.38 0.52
CA CYS A 125 -28.49 2.00 1.91
C CYS A 125 -27.61 3.01 2.65
N LYS A 126 -27.58 2.92 3.98
CA LYS A 126 -26.66 3.71 4.82
C LYS A 126 -25.26 3.07 4.81
N LEU A 127 -24.23 3.90 5.01
CA LEU A 127 -22.84 3.44 5.09
C LEU A 127 -22.63 2.35 6.15
N SER A 128 -23.36 2.38 7.26
CA SER A 128 -23.32 1.34 8.28
C SER A 128 -23.81 -0.01 7.76
N THR A 129 -24.94 -0.01 7.05
CA THR A 129 -25.54 -1.20 6.44
C THR A 129 -24.63 -1.74 5.34
N TYR A 130 -24.12 -0.85 4.48
CA TYR A 130 -23.14 -1.18 3.45
C TYR A 130 -21.90 -1.88 4.04
N ARG A 131 -21.28 -1.28 5.07
CA ARG A 131 -20.10 -1.87 5.74
C ARG A 131 -20.39 -3.21 6.38
N HIS A 132 -21.56 -3.37 7.00
CA HIS A 132 -21.93 -4.62 7.64
C HIS A 132 -21.97 -5.73 6.59
N ILE A 133 -22.78 -5.55 5.54
CA ILE A 133 -22.95 -6.53 4.46
C ILE A 133 -21.62 -6.86 3.78
N PHE A 134 -20.85 -5.84 3.36
CA PHE A 134 -19.60 -6.06 2.62
C PHE A 134 -18.50 -6.74 3.45
N ARG A 135 -18.51 -6.56 4.78
CA ARG A 135 -17.51 -7.16 5.68
C ARG A 135 -17.96 -8.49 6.28
N SER A 136 -19.26 -8.69 6.54
CA SER A 136 -19.77 -9.93 7.15
C SER A 136 -20.09 -10.99 6.12
N GLU A 137 -20.68 -10.62 4.98
CA GLU A 137 -21.21 -11.59 4.01
C GLU A 137 -20.23 -11.91 2.89
N PHE A 138 -19.43 -10.93 2.46
CA PHE A 138 -18.60 -11.07 1.26
C PHE A 138 -17.09 -11.21 1.54
N ASP A 139 -16.64 -11.00 2.79
CA ASP A 139 -15.22 -10.90 3.19
C ASP A 139 -14.33 -10.16 2.16
N LEU A 140 -14.91 -9.16 1.47
CA LEU A 140 -14.23 -8.43 0.40
C LEU A 140 -13.22 -7.48 1.04
N LYS A 141 -12.00 -7.98 1.22
CA LYS A 141 -10.83 -7.20 1.57
C LYS A 141 -10.19 -6.75 0.26
N PHE A 142 -10.27 -5.47 -0.04
CA PHE A 142 -9.41 -4.92 -1.08
C PHE A 142 -7.96 -5.02 -0.58
N GLY A 143 -7.15 -5.85 -1.22
CA GLY A 143 -5.72 -5.87 -0.97
C GLY A 143 -5.10 -4.52 -1.33
N ASN A 144 -3.95 -4.19 -0.76
CA ASN A 144 -3.16 -3.07 -1.26
C ASN A 144 -3.02 -3.21 -2.78
N PRO A 145 -3.33 -2.17 -3.58
CA PRO A 145 -2.97 -2.15 -4.99
C PRO A 145 -1.50 -2.51 -5.12
N VAL A 146 -1.27 -3.73 -5.59
CA VAL A 146 0.07 -4.18 -5.97
C VAL A 146 0.29 -3.52 -7.32
N SER A 147 1.35 -2.73 -7.46
CA SER A 147 1.72 -2.30 -8.80
C SER A 147 2.00 -3.54 -9.62
N ASP A 148 1.47 -3.65 -10.83
CA ASP A 148 1.80 -4.77 -11.71
C ASP A 148 3.31 -4.89 -11.84
N SER A 149 3.86 -5.87 -11.13
CA SER A 149 5.24 -6.28 -11.32
C SER A 149 5.24 -7.07 -12.61
N CYS A 150 6.01 -6.58 -13.57
CA CYS A 150 6.35 -7.31 -14.77
C CYS A 150 6.85 -8.71 -14.35
N GLY A 151 6.33 -9.79 -14.96
CA GLY A 151 6.69 -11.16 -14.57
C GLY A 151 8.21 -11.41 -14.64
N TYR A 152 8.88 -10.76 -15.59
CA TYR A 152 10.35 -10.76 -15.67
C TYR A 152 11.01 -10.10 -14.45
N CYS A 153 10.46 -9.00 -13.94
CA CYS A 153 10.95 -8.34 -12.73
C CYS A 153 10.80 -9.25 -11.50
N ASP A 154 9.69 -9.97 -11.38
CA ASP A 154 9.48 -10.93 -10.29
C ASP A 154 10.50 -12.07 -10.34
N ASP A 155 10.76 -12.60 -11.55
CA ASP A 155 11.77 -13.63 -11.79
C ASP A 155 13.19 -13.14 -11.49
N TRP A 156 13.54 -11.90 -11.90
CA TRP A 156 14.83 -11.29 -11.56
C TRP A 156 14.95 -11.03 -10.06
N TYR A 157 13.91 -10.56 -9.38
CA TYR A 157 13.92 -10.38 -7.92
C TYR A 157 14.17 -11.70 -7.19
N ALA A 158 13.45 -12.76 -7.57
CA ALA A 158 13.64 -14.10 -7.02
C ALA A 158 15.05 -14.64 -7.30
N SER A 159 15.55 -14.45 -8.51
CA SER A 159 16.88 -14.91 -8.95
C SER A 159 18.01 -14.17 -8.23
N ILE A 160 17.92 -12.85 -8.12
CA ILE A 160 18.90 -12.02 -7.38
C ILE A 160 18.91 -12.37 -5.89
N ALA A 161 17.76 -12.69 -5.31
CA ALA A 161 17.64 -13.06 -3.91
C ALA A 161 18.31 -14.42 -3.62
N ARG A 162 18.15 -15.41 -4.51
CA ARG A 162 18.68 -16.78 -4.36
C ARG A 162 20.15 -16.92 -4.79
N GLU A 163 20.63 -16.08 -5.69
CA GLU A 163 22.01 -16.18 -6.21
C GLU A 163 23.05 -15.77 -5.16
N THR A 164 24.02 -16.67 -4.95
CA THR A 164 25.11 -16.55 -3.97
C THR A 164 26.39 -16.04 -4.62
N ASN A 165 26.58 -16.27 -5.93
CA ASN A 165 27.76 -15.80 -6.65
C ASN A 165 27.67 -14.30 -6.95
N ALA A 166 28.65 -13.53 -6.46
CA ALA A 166 28.69 -12.07 -6.60
C ALA A 166 28.70 -11.58 -8.07
N SER A 167 29.40 -12.29 -8.96
CA SER A 167 29.52 -11.88 -10.37
C SER A 167 28.22 -12.10 -11.14
N LYS A 168 27.56 -13.25 -10.97
CA LYS A 168 26.26 -13.54 -11.59
C LYS A 168 25.16 -12.63 -11.03
N LYS A 169 25.18 -12.38 -9.72
CA LYS A 169 24.26 -11.45 -9.06
C LYS A 169 24.40 -10.02 -9.58
N ALA A 170 25.63 -9.57 -9.88
CA ALA A 170 25.86 -8.26 -10.48
C ALA A 170 25.29 -8.18 -11.92
N LYS A 171 25.48 -9.21 -12.74
CA LYS A 171 24.89 -9.27 -14.09
C LYS A 171 23.36 -9.22 -14.07
N LEU A 172 22.72 -10.06 -13.24
CA LEU A 172 21.25 -10.06 -13.09
C LEU A 172 20.71 -8.70 -12.63
N ARG A 173 21.44 -8.00 -11.75
CA ARG A 173 21.07 -6.64 -11.33
C ARG A 173 21.20 -5.63 -12.46
N GLN A 174 22.22 -5.77 -13.30
CA GLN A 174 22.44 -4.90 -14.44
C GLN A 174 21.34 -5.09 -15.49
N GLU A 175 21.06 -6.33 -15.88
CA GLU A 175 19.97 -6.66 -16.82
C GLU A 175 18.61 -6.14 -16.33
N HIS A 176 18.32 -6.31 -15.03
CA HIS A 176 17.11 -5.76 -14.43
C HIS A 176 17.08 -4.23 -14.44
N ALA A 177 18.22 -3.56 -14.20
CA ALA A 177 18.31 -2.11 -14.27
C ALA A 177 18.09 -1.58 -15.70
N ASP A 178 18.66 -2.25 -16.69
CA ASP A 178 18.47 -1.91 -18.11
C ASP A 178 17.00 -2.06 -18.53
N HIS A 179 16.33 -3.11 -18.07
CA HIS A 179 14.88 -3.30 -18.29
C HIS A 179 14.06 -2.12 -17.72
N LEU A 180 14.34 -1.70 -16.48
CA LEU A 180 13.63 -0.57 -15.86
C LEU A 180 13.87 0.75 -16.61
N LEU A 181 15.09 0.96 -17.13
CA LEU A 181 15.42 2.14 -17.91
C LEU A 181 14.64 2.17 -19.24
N ILE A 182 14.53 1.04 -19.92
CA ILE A 182 13.74 0.92 -21.16
C ILE A 182 12.27 1.24 -20.87
N ALA A 183 11.71 0.68 -19.79
CA ALA A 183 10.33 0.94 -19.40
C ALA A 183 10.09 2.41 -19.04
N GLU A 184 11.04 3.07 -18.37
CA GLU A 184 10.97 4.50 -18.06
C GLU A 184 11.00 5.35 -19.33
N ASN A 185 11.88 5.02 -20.28
CA ASN A 185 11.96 5.72 -21.56
C ASN A 185 10.67 5.56 -22.38
N ALA A 186 10.08 4.37 -22.41
CA ALA A 186 8.79 4.14 -23.07
C ALA A 186 7.66 4.98 -22.44
N ARG A 187 7.61 5.07 -21.10
CA ARG A 187 6.64 5.93 -20.39
C ARG A 187 6.85 7.41 -20.71
N LYS A 188 8.11 7.87 -20.77
CA LYS A 188 8.44 9.25 -21.15
C LYS A 188 7.99 9.57 -22.58
N SER A 189 8.26 8.68 -23.54
CA SER A 189 7.79 8.81 -24.92
C SER A 189 6.26 8.89 -24.97
N HIS A 190 5.58 7.96 -24.30
CA HIS A 190 4.11 7.96 -24.26
C HIS A 190 3.53 9.24 -23.65
N GLN A 191 4.18 9.79 -22.62
CA GLN A 191 3.75 11.04 -22.00
C GLN A 191 3.98 12.26 -22.91
N GLN A 192 5.04 12.24 -23.73
CA GLN A 192 5.30 13.26 -24.74
C GLN A 192 4.24 13.21 -25.82
N ASP A 193 3.93 12.04 -26.37
CA ASP A 193 2.90 11.85 -27.40
C ASP A 193 1.51 12.27 -26.90
N LYS A 194 1.20 11.96 -25.63
CA LYS A 194 -0.07 12.36 -25.00
C LYS A 194 -0.22 13.88 -24.85
N ASN A 195 0.90 14.58 -24.68
CA ASN A 195 0.92 16.02 -24.43
C ASN A 195 1.20 16.84 -25.71
N ASP A 196 1.36 16.20 -26.87
CA ASP A 196 1.58 16.86 -28.15
C ASP A 196 0.29 17.56 -28.63
N PRO A 197 0.25 18.91 -28.64
CA PRO A 197 -0.94 19.67 -29.02
C PRO A 197 -1.23 19.63 -30.53
N GLU A 198 -0.27 19.20 -31.37
CA GLU A 198 -0.45 19.06 -32.82
C GLU A 198 -0.80 17.63 -33.25
N SER A 199 -0.85 16.69 -32.30
CA SER A 199 -1.16 15.30 -32.59
C SER A 199 -2.56 15.16 -33.20
N ARG A 200 -2.62 14.66 -34.44
CA ARG A 200 -3.86 14.26 -35.13
C ARG A 200 -4.30 12.84 -34.78
N VAL A 201 -3.60 12.17 -33.86
CA VAL A 201 -3.84 10.78 -33.48
C VAL A 201 -4.50 10.73 -32.12
N PHE A 202 -5.71 10.14 -32.07
CA PHE A 202 -6.42 9.92 -30.82
C PHE A 202 -6.13 8.50 -30.31
N SER A 203 -5.40 8.40 -29.19
CA SER A 203 -5.08 7.10 -28.55
C SER A 203 -5.94 6.89 -27.31
N ILE A 204 -6.81 5.87 -27.35
CA ILE A 204 -7.52 5.37 -26.17
C ILE A 204 -6.75 4.15 -25.66
N THR A 205 -6.13 4.28 -24.50
CA THR A 205 -5.51 3.16 -23.77
C THR A 205 -6.20 3.02 -22.42
N THR A 206 -6.98 1.96 -22.26
CA THR A 206 -7.60 1.58 -20.98
C THR A 206 -6.96 0.29 -20.50
N ASP A 207 -6.34 0.36 -19.33
CA ASP A 207 -5.84 -0.80 -18.61
C ASP A 207 -7.02 -1.50 -17.91
N MET A 208 -7.31 -2.74 -18.31
CA MET A 208 -8.52 -3.47 -17.90
C MET A 208 -8.26 -4.64 -16.95
N GLU A 209 -7.07 -4.79 -16.36
CA GLU A 209 -6.77 -5.95 -15.51
C GLU A 209 -6.41 -5.65 -14.04
N LYS A 210 -6.87 -6.57 -13.18
CA LYS A 210 -6.58 -6.76 -11.74
C LYS A 210 -7.04 -5.72 -10.71
N VAL A 211 -8.21 -5.10 -10.89
CA VAL A 211 -8.84 -4.32 -9.80
C VAL A 211 -9.69 -5.18 -8.84
N ILE A 212 -9.93 -6.46 -9.15
CA ILE A 212 -10.74 -7.34 -8.27
C ILE A 212 -9.98 -8.64 -7.97
N SER A 213 -9.40 -8.72 -6.77
CA SER A 213 -8.95 -9.99 -6.20
C SER A 213 -10.18 -10.79 -5.79
N LEU A 214 -10.73 -11.55 -6.73
CA LEU A 214 -11.79 -12.50 -6.42
C LEU A 214 -11.14 -13.79 -5.94
N ASN A 215 -11.13 -14.01 -4.63
CA ASN A 215 -10.99 -15.36 -4.07
C ASN A 215 -12.29 -16.12 -4.35
N PHE A 216 -12.56 -16.43 -5.62
CA PHE A 216 -13.60 -17.38 -5.98
C PHE A 216 -13.01 -18.77 -5.76
N GLU A 217 -13.17 -19.30 -4.55
CA GLU A 217 -13.33 -20.74 -4.44
C GLU A 217 -14.60 -21.11 -5.22
N SER A 218 -14.35 -21.64 -6.40
CA SER A 218 -15.19 -22.51 -7.22
C SER A 218 -16.63 -22.73 -6.72
N ASN A 219 -17.60 -22.25 -7.50
CA ASN A 219 -18.98 -22.77 -7.55
C ASN A 219 -19.84 -22.66 -6.28
N ARG A 220 -20.16 -21.42 -5.85
CA ARG A 220 -21.44 -21.18 -5.17
C ARG A 220 -22.19 -20.04 -5.83
N VAL A 221 -23.17 -20.46 -6.64
CA VAL A 221 -24.39 -19.77 -7.10
C VAL A 221 -24.46 -18.30 -6.65
N PHE A 222 -24.30 -17.39 -7.60
CA PHE A 222 -24.72 -16.00 -7.43
C PHE A 222 -26.21 -15.98 -7.10
N LYS A 223 -26.53 -15.86 -5.81
CA LYS A 223 -27.86 -15.41 -5.40
C LYS A 223 -27.89 -13.90 -5.55
N SER A 224 -29.00 -13.41 -6.08
CA SER A 224 -29.21 -11.98 -6.26
C SER A 224 -29.31 -11.32 -4.87
N LEU A 225 -28.78 -10.11 -4.72
CA LEU A 225 -28.97 -9.32 -3.50
C LEU A 225 -30.46 -9.02 -3.21
N SER A 226 -31.33 -9.14 -4.22
CA SER A 226 -32.80 -9.12 -4.05
C SER A 226 -33.33 -10.27 -3.20
N ASP A 227 -32.56 -11.36 -3.05
CA ASP A 227 -32.98 -12.54 -2.30
C ASP A 227 -32.82 -12.35 -0.78
N TYR A 228 -32.22 -11.22 -0.36
CA TYR A 228 -31.88 -10.87 1.03
C TYR A 228 -32.59 -9.60 1.54
N ILE A 229 -33.43 -8.96 0.71
CA ILE A 229 -34.28 -7.81 1.07
C ILE A 229 -35.73 -8.28 1.16
#